data_AF-A0A976LAT2-F1
#
_entry.id   AF-A0A976LAT2-F1
#
_cell.length_a   1.000
_cell.length_b   1.000
_cell.length_c   1.000
_cell.angle_alpha   90.00
_cell.angle_beta   90.00
_cell.angle_gamma   90.00
#
_symmetry.space_group_name_H-M   'P 1'
#
loop_
_entity.id
_entity.type
_entity.pdbx_description
1 polymer ?
#
loop_
_entity_poly.entity_id
_entity_poly.type
_entity_poly.pdbx_seq_one_letter_code
_entity_poly.pdbx_strand_id
1 'polypeptide(L)'
;EGDFFNIMPALLGRIDGVYDRAALVAMPPAQRSAYARQLRHLAGQAPIFLITIDFDHQHMTGPPFPVSPRELATLFGEYYRVTLIEETDALDARAQLRHPSLTTLTESAWRLDPLPSLPNQPA
;
A
#
# COMPACT_ATOMS: atom_id res chain seq x y z
N GLU A 1 -6.33 -6.17 -21.30
CA GLU A 1 -5.55 -5.72 -20.12
C GLU A 1 -5.93 -4.28 -19.81
N GLY A 2 -5.97 -3.92 -18.52
CA GLY A 2 -6.21 -2.55 -18.06
C GLY A 2 -4.96 -2.02 -17.36
N ASP A 3 -4.63 -0.75 -17.59
CA ASP A 3 -3.50 -0.08 -16.95
C ASP A 3 -4.02 0.86 -15.85
N PHE A 4 -3.69 0.53 -14.59
CA PHE A 4 -4.08 1.30 -13.41
C PHE A 4 -3.61 2.75 -13.47
N PHE A 5 -2.43 3.00 -14.06
CA PHE A 5 -1.84 4.34 -14.17
C PHE A 5 -2.58 5.24 -15.16
N ASN A 6 -3.39 4.65 -16.05
CA ASN A 6 -4.18 5.39 -17.05
C ASN A 6 -5.66 5.53 -16.67
N ILE A 7 -6.07 5.05 -15.50
CA ILE A 7 -7.46 5.24 -15.04
C ILE A 7 -7.68 6.71 -14.69
N MET A 8 -8.77 7.29 -15.18
CA MET A 8 -9.20 8.64 -14.81
C MET A 8 -10.34 8.59 -13.80
N PRO A 9 -10.39 9.50 -12.80
CA PRO A 9 -11.48 9.54 -11.81
C PRO A 9 -12.88 9.61 -12.43
N ALA A 10 -13.02 10.27 -13.59
CA ALA A 10 -14.27 10.39 -14.33
C ALA A 10 -14.89 9.03 -14.73
N LEU A 11 -14.10 7.96 -14.78
CA LEU A 11 -14.56 6.60 -15.10
C LEU A 11 -15.09 5.83 -13.87
N LEU A 12 -14.72 6.24 -12.66
CA LEU A 12 -15.00 5.48 -11.43
C LEU A 12 -16.17 6.06 -10.63
N GLY A 13 -16.57 7.30 -10.90
CA GLY A 13 -17.53 8.02 -10.07
C GLY A 13 -16.96 8.27 -8.67
N ARG A 14 -17.84 8.42 -7.67
CA ARG A 14 -17.42 8.63 -6.28
C ARG A 14 -16.96 7.30 -5.67
N ILE A 15 -15.75 7.30 -5.11
CA ILE A 15 -15.21 6.20 -4.31
C ILE A 15 -15.42 6.54 -2.83
N ASP A 16 -16.02 5.62 -2.08
CA ASP A 16 -16.23 5.77 -0.62
C ASP A 16 -15.18 5.01 0.21
N GLY A 17 -14.41 4.13 -0.41
CA GLY A 17 -13.32 3.40 0.24
C GLY A 17 -12.48 2.63 -0.76
N VAL A 18 -11.22 2.41 -0.42
CA VAL A 18 -10.28 1.59 -1.19
C VAL A 18 -9.86 0.39 -0.37
N TYR A 19 -9.80 -0.77 -1.00
CA TYR A 19 -9.14 -1.95 -0.45
C TYR A 19 -7.93 -2.31 -1.32
N ASP A 20 -6.72 -2.13 -0.77
CA ASP A 20 -5.47 -2.52 -1.42
C ASP A 20 -4.89 -3.73 -0.71
N ARG A 21 -5.00 -4.87 -1.39
CA ARG A 21 -4.32 -6.11 -1.03
C ARG A 21 -3.58 -6.62 -2.25
N ALA A 22 -2.31 -6.95 -2.06
CA ALA A 22 -1.43 -7.47 -3.09
C ALA A 22 -1.13 -6.51 -4.26
N ALA A 23 -1.60 -5.25 -4.25
CA ALA A 23 -1.25 -4.29 -5.30
C ALA A 23 0.00 -3.50 -4.94
N LEU A 24 0.03 -2.77 -3.81
CA LEU A 24 1.23 -2.03 -3.39
C LEU A 24 2.47 -2.92 -3.24
N VAL A 25 2.32 -4.08 -2.60
CA VAL A 25 3.42 -5.05 -2.42
C VAL A 25 3.84 -5.72 -3.73
N ALA A 26 3.02 -5.68 -4.79
CA ALA A 26 3.43 -6.14 -6.11
C ALA A 26 4.24 -5.10 -6.89
N MET A 27 4.17 -3.83 -6.49
CA MET A 27 4.90 -2.74 -7.14
C MET A 27 6.39 -2.77 -6.77
N PRO A 28 7.31 -2.77 -7.75
CA PRO A 28 8.72 -2.54 -7.49
C PRO A 28 8.94 -1.22 -6.74
N PRO A 29 9.95 -1.12 -5.85
CA PRO A 29 10.18 0.08 -5.04
C PRO A 29 10.19 1.40 -5.83
N ALA A 30 10.81 1.40 -7.02
CA ALA A 30 10.88 2.57 -7.90
C ALA A 30 9.51 3.06 -8.43
N GLN A 31 8.49 2.20 -8.46
CA GLN A 31 7.15 2.54 -8.96
C GLN A 31 6.16 2.91 -7.85
N ARG A 32 6.47 2.62 -6.58
CA ARG A 32 5.55 2.80 -5.46
C ARG A 32 5.11 4.25 -5.25
N SER A 33 5.98 5.22 -5.48
CA SER A 33 5.61 6.64 -5.38
C SER A 33 4.62 7.07 -6.47
N ALA A 34 4.73 6.51 -7.69
CA ALA A 34 3.75 6.75 -8.75
C ALA A 34 2.43 6.04 -8.45
N TYR A 35 2.49 4.79 -7.95
CA TYR A 35 1.33 4.02 -7.53
C TYR A 35 0.53 4.73 -6.43
N ALA A 36 1.19 5.15 -5.35
CA ALA A 36 0.54 5.83 -4.22
C ALA A 36 -0.11 7.16 -4.65
N ARG A 37 0.53 7.90 -5.56
CA ARG A 37 -0.02 9.14 -6.11
C ARG A 37 -1.27 8.90 -6.94
N GLN A 38 -1.23 7.89 -7.83
CA GLN A 38 -2.38 7.52 -8.64
C GLN A 38 -3.53 7.00 -7.78
N LEU A 39 -3.24 6.13 -6.81
CA LEU A 39 -4.24 5.60 -5.89
C LEU A 39 -4.95 6.72 -5.13
N ARG A 40 -4.19 7.69 -4.61
CA ARG A 40 -4.75 8.88 -3.95
C ARG A 40 -5.57 9.75 -4.91
N HIS A 41 -5.10 9.95 -6.15
CA HIS A 41 -5.83 10.72 -7.15
C HIS A 41 -7.21 10.10 -7.45
N LEU A 42 -7.27 8.78 -7.56
CA LEU A 42 -8.51 8.03 -7.78
C LEU A 42 -9.39 8.02 -6.52
N ALA A 43 -8.80 7.79 -5.35
CA ALA A 43 -9.51 7.70 -4.07
C ALA A 43 -10.11 9.04 -3.62
N GLY A 44 -9.52 10.17 -3.99
CA GLY A 44 -9.93 11.48 -3.52
C GLY A 44 -9.84 11.58 -1.99
N GLN A 45 -11.00 11.73 -1.33
CA GLN A 45 -11.12 11.74 0.14
C GLN A 45 -11.67 10.42 0.70
N ALA A 46 -11.56 9.32 -0.04
CA ALA A 46 -11.90 8.00 0.48
C ALA A 46 -10.81 7.49 1.44
N PRO A 47 -11.17 6.83 2.55
CA PRO A 47 -10.24 6.05 3.35
C PRO A 47 -9.71 4.85 2.57
N ILE A 48 -8.50 4.41 2.92
CA ILE A 48 -7.85 3.25 2.32
C ILE A 48 -7.62 2.19 3.42
N PHE A 49 -8.06 0.96 3.16
CA PHE A 49 -7.67 -0.21 3.92
C PHE A 49 -6.59 -0.96 3.14
N LEU A 50 -5.40 -1.07 3.73
CA LEU A 50 -4.19 -1.51 3.05
C LEU A 50 -3.56 -2.69 3.79
N ILE A 51 -3.20 -3.73 3.04
CA ILE A 51 -2.47 -4.89 3.55
C ILE A 51 -1.04 -4.86 3.03
N THR A 52 -0.07 -4.86 3.94
CA THR A 52 1.36 -4.97 3.61
C THR A 52 1.97 -6.24 4.14
N ILE A 53 3.13 -6.58 3.59
CA ILE A 53 4.00 -7.63 4.10
C ILE A 53 5.38 -7.02 4.29
N ASP A 54 6.06 -7.35 5.38
CA ASP A 54 7.44 -6.94 5.64
C ASP A 54 8.29 -8.16 6.04
N PHE A 55 9.54 -8.21 5.57
CA PHE A 55 10.49 -9.29 5.81
C PHE A 55 11.91 -8.90 5.40
N ASP A 56 12.92 -9.63 5.88
CA ASP A 56 14.32 -9.41 5.49
C ASP A 56 14.57 -9.84 4.04
N HIS A 57 14.75 -8.84 3.18
CA HIS A 57 14.71 -8.93 1.72
C HIS A 57 16.01 -9.44 1.08
N GLN A 58 17.01 -9.92 1.84
CA GLN A 58 18.32 -10.23 1.25
C GLN A 58 18.29 -11.25 0.09
N HIS A 59 17.21 -12.02 -0.09
CA HIS A 59 17.18 -13.14 -1.04
C HIS A 59 15.89 -13.28 -1.88
N MET A 60 14.91 -12.38 -1.76
CA MET A 60 13.70 -12.42 -2.61
C MET A 60 13.75 -11.27 -3.61
N THR A 61 13.54 -11.54 -4.89
CA THR A 61 13.67 -10.54 -5.97
C THR A 61 12.35 -10.23 -6.68
N GLY A 62 11.23 -10.71 -6.14
CA GLY A 62 9.92 -10.60 -6.79
C GLY A 62 8.80 -10.27 -5.80
N PRO A 63 7.57 -10.10 -6.31
CA PRO A 63 6.44 -9.81 -5.47
C PRO A 63 6.09 -11.04 -4.59
N PRO A 64 5.65 -10.82 -3.34
CA PRO A 64 5.51 -9.51 -2.71
C PRO A 64 6.87 -8.90 -2.35
N PHE A 65 7.08 -7.64 -2.73
CA PHE A 65 8.17 -6.81 -2.23
C PHE A 65 7.77 -6.29 -0.83
N PRO A 66 8.69 -6.26 0.15
CA PRO A 66 8.39 -5.83 1.50
C PRO A 66 8.09 -4.34 1.52
N VAL A 67 7.15 -3.95 2.36
CA VAL A 67 6.75 -2.56 2.60
C VAL A 67 6.76 -2.33 4.09
N SER A 68 7.76 -1.58 4.55
CA SER A 68 7.91 -1.26 5.96
C SER A 68 6.94 -0.15 6.41
N PRO A 69 6.62 -0.05 7.71
CA PRO A 69 5.84 1.06 8.26
C PRO A 69 6.42 2.45 7.92
N ARG A 70 7.75 2.57 7.87
CA ARG A 70 8.45 3.81 7.51
C ARG A 70 8.19 4.20 6.06
N GLU A 71 8.16 3.22 5.17
CA GLU A 71 7.86 3.45 3.76
C GLU A 71 6.40 3.87 3.56
N LEU A 72 5.45 3.24 4.27
CA LEU A 72 4.05 3.69 4.26
C LEU A 72 3.89 5.13 4.72
N ALA A 73 4.56 5.51 5.81
CA ALA A 73 4.57 6.89 6.28
C ALA A 73 5.14 7.86 5.23
N THR A 74 6.14 7.43 4.46
CA THR A 74 6.72 8.24 3.37
C THR A 74 5.77 8.37 2.18
N LEU A 75 5.09 7.29 1.79
CA LEU A 75 4.21 7.26 0.63
C LEU A 75 2.87 7.97 0.87
N PHE A 76 2.33 7.86 2.09
CA PHE A 76 0.96 8.29 2.40
C PHE A 76 0.86 9.32 3.53
N GLY A 77 1.85 9.42 4.42
CA GLY A 77 1.73 10.16 5.69
C GLY A 77 1.50 11.66 5.59
N GLU A 78 1.86 12.28 4.45
CA GLU A 78 1.54 13.70 4.19
C GLU A 78 0.05 13.93 3.93
N TYR A 79 -0.67 12.91 3.43
CA TYR A 79 -2.05 13.02 2.96
C TYR A 79 -3.04 12.19 3.78
N TYR A 80 -2.55 11.20 4.51
CA TYR A 80 -3.34 10.28 5.31
C TYR A 80 -2.75 10.14 6.70
N ARG A 81 -3.63 9.99 7.70
CA ARG A 81 -3.27 9.40 8.99
C ARG A 81 -3.15 7.89 8.81
N VAL A 82 -1.94 7.38 8.87
CA VAL A 82 -1.63 5.94 8.77
C VAL A 82 -1.76 5.30 10.15
N THR A 83 -2.70 4.36 10.31
CA THR A 83 -2.98 3.67 11.57
C THR A 83 -2.81 2.16 11.39
N LEU A 84 -1.94 1.53 12.18
CA LEU A 84 -1.87 0.07 12.27
C LEU A 84 -3.13 -0.45 12.97
N ILE A 85 -3.83 -1.39 12.34
CA ILE A 85 -5.02 -2.05 12.89
C ILE A 85 -4.65 -3.39 13.48
N GLU A 86 -3.88 -4.18 12.74
CA GLU A 86 -3.47 -5.52 13.14
C GLU A 86 -2.12 -5.84 12.53
N GLU A 87 -1.34 -6.65 13.24
CA GLU A 87 -0.08 -7.19 12.79
C GLU A 87 -0.01 -8.66 13.20
N THR A 88 0.43 -9.52 12.28
CA THR A 88 0.49 -10.96 12.51
C THR A 88 1.79 -11.53 11.96
N ASP A 89 2.41 -12.42 12.72
CA ASP A 89 3.44 -13.32 12.19
C ASP A 89 2.79 -14.25 11.17
N ALA A 90 3.08 -14.00 9.92
CA ALA A 90 2.50 -14.71 8.79
C ALA A 90 3.50 -15.67 8.16
N LEU A 91 4.63 -15.94 8.83
CA LEU A 91 5.63 -16.89 8.38
C LEU A 91 4.94 -18.24 8.13
N ASP A 92 4.23 -18.81 9.10
CA ASP A 92 3.52 -20.09 8.96
C ASP A 92 2.28 -20.02 8.06
N ALA A 93 1.51 -18.94 8.16
CA ALA A 93 0.29 -18.74 7.39
C ALA A 93 0.53 -18.57 5.89
N ARG A 94 1.74 -18.15 5.48
CA ARG A 94 2.13 -17.95 4.07
C ARG A 94 3.23 -18.90 3.64
N ALA A 95 2.99 -20.20 3.84
CA ALA A 95 3.92 -21.25 3.42
C ALA A 95 4.37 -21.16 1.95
N GLN A 96 3.54 -20.60 1.05
CA GLN A 96 3.90 -20.35 -0.35
C GLN A 96 5.00 -19.30 -0.57
N LEU A 97 5.26 -18.44 0.42
CA LEU A 97 6.34 -17.46 0.42
C LEU A 97 7.58 -17.96 1.17
N ARG A 98 7.56 -19.20 1.67
CA ARG A 98 8.71 -19.82 2.34
C ARG A 98 9.91 -19.82 1.41
N HIS A 99 10.93 -19.09 1.82
CA HIS A 99 12.28 -19.25 1.31
C HIS A 99 13.17 -19.70 2.48
N PRO A 100 14.17 -20.58 2.27
CA PRO A 100 15.04 -21.05 3.36
C PRO A 100 15.74 -19.91 4.14
N SER A 101 15.90 -18.74 3.53
CA SER A 101 16.48 -17.56 4.16
C SER A 101 15.45 -16.61 4.81
N LEU A 102 14.16 -16.89 4.66
CA LEU A 102 13.08 -16.07 5.20
C LEU A 102 12.80 -16.52 6.63
N THR A 103 13.35 -15.79 7.60
CA THR A 103 13.23 -16.09 9.02
C THR A 103 12.15 -15.27 9.72
N THR A 104 11.70 -14.18 9.08
CA THR A 104 10.61 -13.33 9.55
C THR A 104 9.70 -13.01 8.37
N LEU A 105 8.39 -12.99 8.63
CA LEU A 105 7.41 -12.45 7.70
C LEU A 105 6.24 -11.92 8.51
N THR A 106 6.04 -10.62 8.43
CA THR A 106 4.95 -9.93 9.10
C THR A 106 3.93 -9.49 8.07
N GLU A 107 2.66 -9.78 8.29
CA GLU A 107 1.56 -9.15 7.58
C GLU A 107 0.91 -8.10 8.50
N SER A 108 0.70 -6.90 7.96
CA SER A 108 0.12 -5.79 8.70
C SER A 108 -1.09 -5.22 7.94
N ALA A 109 -2.19 -5.00 8.67
CA ALA A 109 -3.38 -4.34 8.18
C ALA A 109 -3.40 -2.89 8.66
N TRP A 110 -3.59 -1.96 7.72
CA TRP A 110 -3.53 -0.53 7.97
C TRP A 110 -4.82 0.16 7.56
N ARG A 111 -5.23 1.14 8.36
CA ARG A 111 -6.25 2.12 7.96
C ARG A 111 -5.58 3.46 7.71
N LEU A 112 -5.81 3.99 6.51
CA LEU A 112 -5.36 5.29 6.08
C LEU A 112 -6.58 6.20 6.01
N ASP A 113 -6.72 7.09 6.99
CA ASP A 113 -7.79 8.08 7.04
C ASP A 113 -7.30 9.38 6.39
N PRO A 114 -7.99 9.95 5.38
CA PRO A 114 -7.52 11.13 4.67
C PRO A 114 -7.43 12.31 5.63
N LEU A 115 -6.34 13.07 5.54
CA LEU A 115 -6.20 14.30 6.28
C LEU A 115 -7.08 15.38 5.63
N PRO A 116 -7.67 16.28 6.43
CA PRO A 116 -8.41 17.40 5.88
C PRO A 116 -7.48 18.23 4.98
N SER A 117 -7.93 18.53 3.77
CA SER A 117 -7.18 19.34 2.82
C SER A 117 -6.81 20.67 3.47
N LEU A 118 -5.53 21.03 3.49
CA LEU A 118 -5.14 22.41 3.82
C LEU A 118 -5.77 23.33 2.76
N PRO A 119 -6.36 24.47 3.15
CA PRO A 119 -7.17 25.31 2.26
C PRO A 119 -6.41 25.97 1.08
N ASN A 120 -5.18 25.57 0.75
CA ASN A 120 -4.36 26.22 -0.29
C ASN A 120 -3.29 25.28 -0.91
N GLN A 121 -3.69 24.13 -1.48
CA GLN A 121 -2.82 23.43 -2.45
C GLN A 121 -3.54 23.30 -3.80
N PRO A 122 -2.92 23.72 -4.91
CA PRO A 122 -3.47 23.48 -6.25
C PRO A 122 -3.47 21.98 -6.57
N ALA A 123 -4.49 21.57 -7.33
CA ALA A 123 -4.71 20.20 -7.80
C ALA A 123 -3.58 19.69 -8.71
#